data_AF-A0A7Y3EU66-F1
#
_entry.id   AF-A0A7Y3EU66-F1
#
_cell.length_a   1.000
_cell.length_b   1.000
_cell.length_c   1.000
_cell.angle_alpha   90.00
_cell.angle_beta   90.00
_cell.angle_gamma   90.00
#
_symmetry.space_group_name_H-M   'P 1'
#
loop_
_entity.id
_entity.type
_entity.pdbx_description
1 polymer ?
#
loop_
_entity_poly.entity_id
_entity_poly.type
_entity_poly.pdbx_seq_one_letter_code
_entity_poly.pdbx_strand_id
1 'polypeptide(L)' 'MNDLILAVPITEERPWLVFGACRQVDADVFFPDSKSQEAEALRICATCPVRDECFAYAIEARETYGVWGGTTE' A
#
# COMPACT_ATOMS: atom_id res chain seq x y z
N MET A 1 30.82 31.59 -2.94
CA MET A 1 30.64 31.24 -4.36
C MET A 1 30.18 29.79 -4.34
N ASN A 2 28.96 29.55 -3.84
CA ASN A 2 27.73 29.39 -4.65
C ASN A 2 27.98 28.33 -5.71
N ASP A 3 27.40 27.14 -5.60
CA ASP A 3 25.99 26.86 -5.93
C ASP A 3 25.82 25.32 -5.75
N LEU A 4 24.85 24.67 -5.12
CA LEU A 4 23.49 25.00 -4.72
C LEU A 4 23.07 24.05 -3.60
N ILE A 5 22.63 24.63 -2.49
CA ILE A 5 21.40 24.17 -1.86
C ILE A 5 20.30 24.27 -2.94
N LEU A 6 20.05 23.17 -3.65
CA LEU A 6 18.80 22.94 -4.39
C LEU A 6 18.36 21.49 -4.12
N ALA A 7 17.48 21.36 -3.13
CA ALA A 7 16.52 20.28 -2.98
C ALA A 7 17.06 18.84 -2.78
N VAL A 8 17.42 18.49 -1.54
CA VAL A 8 16.97 17.17 -1.04
C VAL A 8 15.47 17.37 -0.74
N PRO A 9 14.49 16.67 -1.35
CA PRO A 9 14.39 15.20 -1.37
C PRO A 9 13.64 14.54 -2.58
N ILE A 10 14.10 13.39 -3.08
CA ILE A 10 13.16 12.42 -3.72
C ILE A 10 12.72 11.43 -2.64
N THR A 11 11.52 11.66 -2.15
CA THR A 11 10.83 11.02 -1.03
C THR A 11 10.26 9.64 -1.37
N GLU A 12 11.01 8.72 -1.94
CA GLU A 12 10.47 7.38 -2.22
C GLU A 12 11.17 6.36 -1.33
N GLU A 13 10.85 6.39 -0.03
CA GLU A 13 11.25 5.32 0.92
C GLU A 13 10.71 3.94 0.49
N ARG A 14 9.69 3.91 -0.39
CA ARG A 14 8.96 2.72 -0.79
C ARG A 14 8.55 2.76 -2.28
N PRO A 15 9.50 2.59 -3.22
CA PRO A 15 9.25 2.68 -4.67
C PRO A 15 8.28 1.62 -5.19
N TRP A 16 8.08 0.51 -4.46
CA TRP A 16 7.10 -0.51 -4.80
C TRP A 16 5.66 0.00 -4.75
N LEU A 17 5.37 1.06 -3.99
CA LEU A 17 4.01 1.61 -3.85
C LEU A 17 3.42 2.00 -5.20
N VAL A 18 4.22 2.50 -6.14
CA VAL A 18 3.73 2.96 -7.46
C VAL A 18 3.15 1.83 -8.32
N PHE A 19 3.53 0.58 -8.03
CA PHE A 19 3.05 -0.62 -8.73
C PHE A 19 1.84 -1.28 -8.03
N GLY A 20 1.35 -0.72 -6.93
CA GLY A 20 0.19 -1.24 -6.21
C GLY A 20 -1.09 -1.19 -7.04
N ALA A 21 -1.74 -2.34 -7.25
CA ALA A 21 -3.03 -2.43 -7.94
C ALA A 21 -4.14 -1.62 -7.22
N CYS A 22 -4.00 -1.43 -5.90
CA CYS A 22 -4.87 -0.58 -5.09
C CYS A 22 -4.98 0.86 -5.59
N ARG A 23 -3.97 1.38 -6.32
CA ARG A 23 -3.96 2.75 -6.84
C ARG A 23 -5.01 3.01 -7.92
N GLN A 24 -5.61 1.97 -8.48
CA GLN A 24 -6.62 2.07 -9.55
C GLN A 24 -8.05 2.06 -9.01
N VAL A 25 -8.23 1.98 -7.68
CA VAL A 25 -9.53 1.92 -7.01
C VAL A 25 -9.54 2.90 -5.83
N ASP A 26 -10.72 3.14 -5.27
CA ASP A 26 -10.85 3.94 -4.06
C ASP A 26 -10.13 3.26 -2.88
N ALA A 27 -9.45 4.06 -2.04
CA ALA A 27 -8.73 3.57 -0.87
C ALA A 27 -9.68 2.97 0.18
N ASP A 28 -10.91 3.47 0.28
CA ASP A 28 -11.93 2.99 1.23
C ASP A 28 -12.25 1.50 1.04
N VAL A 29 -12.03 0.96 -0.17
CA VAL A 29 -12.20 -0.48 -0.45
C VAL A 29 -11.31 -1.32 0.46
N PHE A 30 -10.12 -0.84 0.81
CA PHE A 30 -9.16 -1.56 1.66
C PHE A 30 -9.41 -1.36 3.16
N PHE A 31 -10.46 -0.63 3.55
CA PHE A 31 -10.91 -0.46 4.93
C PHE A 31 -12.36 -0.95 5.07
N PRO A 32 -12.61 -2.26 4.92
CA PRO A 32 -13.96 -2.80 4.74
C PRO A 32 -14.79 -2.80 6.02
N ASP A 33 -16.06 -2.36 5.94
CA ASP A 33 -17.06 -2.49 7.01
C ASP A 33 -17.89 -3.78 6.91
N SER A 34 -17.64 -4.62 5.89
CA SER A 34 -18.38 -5.86 5.63
C SER A 34 -17.52 -6.94 4.99
N LYS A 35 -17.92 -8.22 5.17
CA LYS A 35 -17.24 -9.36 4.54
C LYS A 35 -17.27 -9.35 3.02
N SER A 36 -18.28 -8.73 2.41
CA SER A 36 -18.31 -8.54 0.95
C SER A 36 -17.24 -7.55 0.48
N GLN A 37 -17.05 -6.44 1.21
CA GLN A 37 -16.01 -5.45 0.89
C GLN A 37 -14.61 -6.03 1.16
N GLU A 38 -14.44 -6.79 2.24
CA GLU A 38 -13.20 -7.52 2.53
C GLU A 38 -12.85 -8.49 1.39
N ALA A 39 -13.81 -9.28 0.91
CA ALA A 39 -13.61 -10.17 -0.22
C ALA A 39 -13.25 -9.41 -1.52
N GLU A 40 -13.78 -8.22 -1.72
CA GLU A 40 -13.41 -7.35 -2.86
C GLU A 40 -11.97 -6.85 -2.76
N ALA A 41 -11.56 -6.31 -1.61
CA ALA A 41 -10.18 -5.90 -1.38
C ALA A 41 -9.19 -7.05 -1.56
N LEU A 42 -9.51 -8.24 -1.03
CA LEU A 42 -8.69 -9.43 -1.18
C LEU A 42 -8.55 -9.87 -2.64
N ARG A 43 -9.60 -9.76 -3.45
CA ARG A 43 -9.52 -10.03 -4.91
C ARG A 43 -8.57 -9.08 -5.62
N ILE A 44 -8.56 -7.80 -5.24
CA ILE A 44 -7.65 -6.80 -5.83
C ILE A 44 -6.22 -7.08 -5.40
N CYS A 45 -6.00 -7.37 -4.11
CA CYS A 45 -4.68 -7.75 -3.63
C CYS A 45 -4.16 -9.00 -4.34
N ALA A 46 -4.99 -10.01 -4.60
CA ALA A 46 -4.58 -11.27 -5.23
C ALA A 46 -3.85 -11.11 -6.57
N THR A 47 -4.11 -10.02 -7.31
CA THR A 47 -3.46 -9.72 -8.60
C THR A 47 -2.38 -8.63 -8.50
N CYS A 48 -2.15 -8.08 -7.30
CA CYS A 48 -1.21 -6.99 -7.06
C CYS A 48 0.25 -7.49 -7.10
N PRO A 49 1.12 -6.88 -7.92
CA PRO A 49 2.51 -7.34 -8.10
C PRO A 49 3.41 -7.07 -6.89
N VAL A 50 2.97 -6.24 -5.94
CA VAL A 50 3.75 -5.82 -4.76
C VAL A 50 3.14 -6.30 -3.45
N ARG A 51 2.50 -7.47 -3.50
CA ARG A 51 1.82 -8.08 -2.34
C ARG A 51 2.77 -8.31 -1.18
N ASP A 52 3.97 -8.84 -1.46
CA ASP A 52 4.93 -9.24 -0.44
C ASP A 52 5.55 -8.02 0.25
N GLU A 53 5.91 -6.98 -0.51
CA GLU A 53 6.41 -5.71 0.04
C GLU A 53 5.33 -4.99 0.85
N CYS A 54 4.09 -5.01 0.37
CA CYS A 54 2.94 -4.43 1.09
C CYS A 54 2.67 -5.17 2.41
N PHE A 55 2.74 -6.50 2.42
CA PHE A 55 2.60 -7.29 3.64
C PHE A 55 3.74 -7.01 4.62
N ALA A 56 4.99 -7.01 4.14
CA ALA A 56 6.15 -6.71 4.97
C ALA A 56 6.04 -5.33 5.63
N TYR A 57 5.59 -4.33 4.87
CA TYR A 57 5.31 -3.00 5.39
C TYR A 57 4.26 -3.02 6.51
N ALA A 58 3.14 -3.71 6.31
CA ALA A 58 2.07 -3.77 7.31
C ALA A 58 2.55 -4.40 8.63
N ILE A 59 3.40 -5.43 8.55
CA ILE A 59 4.03 -6.03 9.73
C ILE A 59 4.97 -5.05 10.44
N GLU A 60 5.82 -4.35 9.70
CA GLU A 60 6.76 -3.36 10.27
C GLU A 60 6.03 -2.19 10.92
N ALA A 61 5.03 -1.65 10.23
CA ALA A 61 4.19 -0.55 10.69
C ALA A 61 3.20 -0.96 11.78
N ARG A 62 3.04 -2.27 12.03
CA ARG A 62 2.04 -2.84 12.95
C ARG A 62 0.64 -2.37 12.63
N GLU A 63 0.30 -2.34 11.34
CA GLU A 63 -1.05 -2.01 10.89
C GLU A 63 -2.02 -3.08 11.41
N THR A 64 -3.04 -2.65 12.15
CA THR A 64 -4.05 -3.53 12.76
C THR A 64 -5.41 -3.41 12.11
N TYR A 65 -5.54 -2.61 11.06
CA TYR A 65 -6.83 -2.35 10.42
C TYR A 65 -6.67 -2.23 8.90
N GLY A 66 -7.67 -2.76 8.18
CA GLY A 66 -7.69 -2.78 6.72
C GLY A 66 -7.02 -4.01 6.10
N VAL A 67 -6.99 -4.03 4.77
CA VAL A 67 -6.43 -5.12 3.96
C VAL A 67 -5.06 -4.71 3.41
N TRP A 68 -4.03 -5.46 3.78
CA TRP A 68 -2.64 -5.20 3.41
C TRP A 68 -2.02 -6.47 2.85
N GLY A 69 -1.35 -6.40 1.69
CA GLY A 69 -0.65 -7.56 1.12
C GLY A 69 -1.52 -8.79 0.84
N GLY A 70 -2.84 -8.63 0.78
CA GLY A 70 -3.79 -9.75 0.64
C GLY A 70 -4.10 -10.48 1.95
N THR A 71 -3.84 -9.85 3.08
CA THR A 71 -4.25 -10.30 4.41
C THR A 71 -5.12 -9.24 5.08
N THR A 72 -6.02 -9.70 5.95
CA THR A 72 -6.75 -8.88 6.92
C THR A 72 -6.17 -9.14 8.31
N GLU A 73 -6.56 -8.34 9.32
CA GLU A 73 -6.40 -8.65 10.76
C GLU A 73 -6.63 -10.15 11.08
#